data_AF-A0AA43DJ65-F1
#
_entry.id   AF-A0AA43DJ65-F1
#
_cell.length_a   1.000
_cell.length_b   1.000
_cell.length_c   1.000
_cell.angle_alpha   90.00
_cell.angle_beta   90.00
_cell.angle_gamma   90.00
#
_symmetry.space_group_name_H-M   'P 1'
#
loop_
_entity.id
_entity.type
_entity.pdbx_description
1 polymer ?
#
loop_
_entity_poly.entity_id
_entity_poly.type
_entity_poly.pdbx_seq_one_letter_code
_entity_poly.pdbx_strand_id
1 'polypeptide(L)'
;MLSNWLPFLFYAIFAAVIPATMIAGSFIVPKRPVAGTRQKMLPFESGVSEGAPSQQRRFTVSFYLTAILFILFDIEIVYLYPLAVQLEALGWFGLGELLVFVGILGVAYIYVWRKGALNWH
;
A
#
# COMPACT_ATOMS: atom_id res chain seq x y z
N MET A 1 -5.47 -21.84 22.73
CA MET A 1 -5.86 -20.62 21.97
C MET A 1 -4.96 -20.33 20.76
N LEU A 2 -3.67 -20.74 20.75
CA LEU A 2 -2.80 -20.65 19.56
C LEU A 2 -2.99 -21.78 18.52
N SER A 3 -3.73 -22.84 18.85
CA SER A 3 -3.95 -24.00 17.96
C SER A 3 -4.64 -23.67 16.64
N ASN A 4 -5.40 -22.57 16.59
CA ASN A 4 -6.14 -22.14 15.40
C ASN A 4 -5.33 -21.25 14.43
N TRP A 5 -4.10 -20.91 14.77
CA TRP A 5 -3.22 -20.10 13.89
C TRP A 5 -2.40 -20.96 12.92
N LEU A 6 -2.33 -22.26 13.20
CA LEU A 6 -1.59 -23.24 12.42
C LEU A 6 -2.07 -23.33 10.94
N PRO A 7 -3.39 -23.29 10.64
CA PRO A 7 -3.87 -23.19 9.26
C PRO A 7 -3.44 -21.90 8.55
N PHE A 8 -3.44 -20.76 9.26
CA PHE A 8 -3.00 -19.48 8.69
C PHE A 8 -1.51 -19.49 8.34
N LEU A 9 -0.69 -20.08 9.21
CA LEU A 9 0.74 -20.25 8.97
C LEU A 9 1.01 -21.14 7.74
N PHE A 10 0.31 -22.27 7.62
CA PHE A 10 0.41 -23.11 6.42
C PHE A 10 -0.01 -22.36 5.15
N TYR A 11 -1.12 -21.61 5.20
CA TYR A 11 -1.55 -20.80 4.08
C TYR A 11 -0.50 -19.76 3.68
N ALA A 12 0.08 -19.03 4.64
CA ALA A 12 1.13 -18.05 4.39
C ALA A 12 2.38 -18.71 3.77
N ILE A 13 2.75 -19.91 4.23
CA ILE A 13 3.87 -20.68 3.65
C ILE A 13 3.57 -21.04 2.20
N PHE A 14 2.40 -21.61 1.90
CA PHE A 14 2.05 -21.96 0.52
C PHE A 14 1.99 -20.72 -0.38
N ALA A 15 1.41 -19.61 0.11
CA ALA A 15 1.34 -18.35 -0.60
C ALA A 15 2.72 -17.77 -0.94
N ALA A 16 3.75 -18.04 -0.13
CA ALA A 16 5.14 -17.65 -0.41
C ALA A 16 5.89 -18.68 -1.28
N VAL A 17 5.74 -19.98 -1.00
CA VAL A 17 6.47 -21.07 -1.66
C VAL A 17 6.06 -21.23 -3.13
N ILE A 18 4.77 -21.10 -3.45
CA ILE A 18 4.29 -21.24 -4.83
C ILE A 18 4.94 -20.20 -5.77
N PRO A 19 4.87 -18.87 -5.51
CA PRO A 19 5.54 -17.91 -6.37
C PRO A 19 7.07 -18.04 -6.31
N ALA A 20 7.65 -18.39 -5.15
CA ALA A 20 9.09 -18.60 -5.05
C ALA A 20 9.59 -19.76 -5.93
N THR A 21 8.85 -20.88 -5.97
CA THR A 21 9.19 -22.03 -6.82
C THR A 21 8.98 -21.72 -8.30
N MET A 22 7.98 -20.91 -8.65
CA MET A 22 7.81 -20.42 -10.03
C MET A 22 8.96 -19.50 -10.47
N ILE A 23 9.39 -18.58 -9.59
CA ILE A 23 10.54 -17.71 -9.84
C ILE A 23 11.83 -18.55 -9.97
N ALA A 24 12.07 -19.49 -9.06
CA ALA A 24 13.21 -20.39 -9.13
C ALA A 24 13.18 -21.25 -10.41
N GLY A 25 12.02 -21.77 -10.77
CA GLY A 25 11.80 -22.51 -12.02
C GLY A 25 12.09 -21.67 -13.27
N SER A 26 11.79 -20.37 -13.24
CA SER A 26 12.13 -19.43 -14.32
C SER A 26 13.64 -19.28 -14.52
N PHE A 27 14.45 -19.44 -13.47
CA PHE A 27 15.91 -19.44 -13.57
C PHE A 27 16.49 -20.79 -14.01
N ILE A 28 15.86 -21.90 -13.63
CA ILE A 28 16.33 -23.27 -13.91
C ILE A 28 15.96 -23.71 -15.33
N VAL A 29 14.77 -23.34 -15.83
CA VAL A 29 14.31 -23.68 -17.18
C VAL A 29 14.86 -22.64 -18.17
N PRO A 30 15.86 -22.96 -19.00
CA PRO A 30 16.51 -21.96 -19.83
C PRO A 30 15.59 -21.52 -20.98
N LYS A 31 14.97 -20.34 -20.86
CA LYS A 31 14.24 -19.70 -21.97
C LYS A 31 15.14 -18.70 -22.69
N ARG A 32 15.93 -19.19 -23.65
CA ARG A 32 16.82 -18.41 -24.54
C ARG A 32 17.87 -17.57 -23.77
N PRO A 33 19.03 -17.23 -24.35
CA PRO A 33 19.94 -16.28 -23.71
C PRO A 33 19.29 -14.88 -23.74
N VAL A 34 18.53 -14.55 -22.68
CA VAL A 34 18.13 -13.15 -22.39
C VAL A 34 19.40 -12.33 -22.07
N ALA A 35 20.43 -13.00 -21.54
CA ALA A 35 21.69 -12.41 -21.09
C ALA A 35 22.70 -12.03 -22.19
N GLY A 36 22.45 -12.32 -23.47
CA GLY A 36 23.51 -12.26 -24.50
C GLY A 36 23.71 -10.90 -25.21
N THR A 37 22.73 -9.99 -25.18
CA THR A 37 22.77 -8.81 -26.05
C THR A 37 22.64 -7.55 -25.22
N ARG A 38 23.67 -6.69 -25.24
CA ARG A 38 23.74 -5.38 -24.55
C ARG A 38 22.46 -4.55 -24.73
N GLN A 39 21.83 -4.63 -25.91
CA GLN A 39 20.58 -3.93 -26.22
C GLN A 39 19.37 -4.37 -25.38
N LYS A 40 19.31 -5.62 -24.91
CA LYS A 40 18.19 -6.12 -24.09
C LYS A 40 18.25 -5.68 -22.62
N MET A 41 19.41 -5.20 -22.18
CA MET A 41 19.63 -4.71 -20.81
C MET A 41 19.51 -3.18 -20.70
N LEU A 42 19.28 -2.49 -21.82
CA LEU A 42 19.07 -1.05 -21.81
C LEU A 42 17.63 -0.74 -21.33
N PRO A 43 17.44 0.30 -20.50
CA PRO A 43 16.11 0.82 -20.19
C PRO A 43 15.33 1.14 -21.46
N PHE A 44 14.02 0.92 -21.43
CA PHE A 44 13.16 1.22 -22.56
C PHE A 44 12.92 2.73 -22.68
N GLU A 45 13.37 3.33 -23.79
CA GLU A 45 13.22 4.77 -24.07
C GLU A 45 12.60 5.06 -25.46
N SER A 46 11.68 4.19 -25.91
CA SER A 46 10.98 4.35 -27.20
C SER A 46 11.92 4.54 -28.42
N GLY A 47 13.14 4.01 -28.36
CA GLY A 47 14.13 4.07 -29.45
C GLY A 47 15.05 5.29 -29.42
N VAL A 48 14.83 6.25 -28.51
CA VAL A 48 15.73 7.39 -28.29
C VAL A 48 16.53 7.08 -27.02
N SER A 49 17.69 6.45 -27.17
CA SER A 49 18.57 6.23 -26.02
C SER A 49 19.21 7.57 -25.64
N GLU A 50 18.58 8.28 -24.71
CA GLU A 50 19.30 9.26 -23.92
C GLU A 50 20.15 8.46 -22.91
N GLY A 51 21.24 9.04 -22.42
CA GLY A 51 22.13 8.34 -21.48
C GLY A 51 21.42 8.02 -20.15
N ALA A 52 22.19 7.68 -19.11
CA ALA A 52 21.63 7.52 -17.78
C ALA A 52 20.71 8.71 -17.44
N PRO A 53 19.45 8.48 -17.01
CA PRO A 53 18.50 9.54 -16.75
C PRO A 53 19.15 10.54 -15.79
N SER A 54 18.93 11.83 -16.03
CA SER A 54 19.50 12.87 -15.18
C SER A 54 19.16 12.56 -13.71
N GLN A 55 20.18 12.51 -12.85
CA GLN A 55 20.03 12.20 -11.41
C GLN A 55 19.16 13.22 -10.64
N GLN A 56 18.59 14.20 -11.34
CA GLN A 56 17.84 15.33 -10.81
C GLN A 56 16.35 15.28 -11.19
N ARG A 57 15.75 14.10 -11.33
CA ARG A 57 14.28 14.01 -11.40
C ARG A 57 13.73 14.24 -9.98
N ARG A 58 13.31 15.47 -9.70
CA ARG A 58 12.59 15.82 -8.47
C ARG A 58 11.24 15.11 -8.51
N PHE A 59 11.00 14.20 -7.57
CA PHE A 59 9.68 13.61 -7.38
C PHE A 59 8.72 14.68 -6.86
N THR A 60 7.49 14.68 -7.37
CA THR A 60 6.45 15.63 -6.96
C THR A 60 6.09 15.41 -5.48
N VAL A 61 5.93 16.50 -4.72
CA VAL A 61 5.59 16.48 -3.28
C VAL A 61 4.22 15.82 -3.02
N SER A 62 3.36 15.69 -4.03
CA SER A 62 2.04 15.06 -3.93
C SER A 62 2.08 13.62 -3.39
N PHE A 63 3.14 12.85 -3.68
CA PHE A 63 3.32 11.50 -3.12
C PHE A 63 3.48 11.54 -1.59
N TYR A 64 4.21 12.52 -1.07
CA TYR A 64 4.41 12.70 0.36
C TYR A 64 3.09 13.09 1.05
N LEU A 65 2.35 14.05 0.50
CA LEU A 65 1.06 14.50 1.05
C LEU A 65 0.03 13.36 1.09
N THR A 66 0.03 12.50 0.06
CA THR A 66 -0.87 11.34 0.01
C THR A 66 -0.46 10.28 1.04
N ALA A 67 0.84 10.01 1.18
CA ALA A 67 1.35 9.03 2.13
C ALA A 67 1.10 9.43 3.60
N ILE A 68 1.34 10.69 3.95
CA ILE A 68 1.09 11.16 5.33
C ILE A 68 -0.41 11.16 5.67
N LEU A 69 -1.27 11.50 4.71
CA LEU A 69 -2.72 11.41 4.88
C LEU A 69 -3.17 9.95 5.08
N PHE A 70 -2.61 9.01 4.32
CA PHE A 70 -2.91 7.59 4.47
C PHE A 70 -2.52 7.07 5.86
N ILE A 71 -1.32 7.42 6.35
CA ILE A 71 -0.87 7.03 7.70
C ILE A 71 -1.81 7.60 8.77
N LEU A 72 -2.21 8.86 8.63
CA LEU A 72 -3.10 9.51 9.57
C LEU A 72 -4.48 8.82 9.61
N PHE A 73 -5.05 8.52 8.45
CA PHE A 73 -6.32 7.79 8.35
C PHE A 73 -6.24 6.35 8.88
N ASP A 74 -5.11 5.65 8.66
CA ASP A 74 -4.90 4.31 9.19
C ASP A 74 -4.86 4.29 10.73
N ILE A 75 -4.19 5.29 11.32
CA ILE A 75 -4.18 5.49 12.77
C ILE A 75 -5.60 5.76 13.31
N GLU A 76 -6.42 6.53 12.58
CA GLU A 76 -7.81 6.78 12.96
C GLU A 76 -8.66 5.51 12.96
N ILE A 77 -8.45 4.60 11.99
CA ILE A 77 -9.13 3.29 11.96
C ILE A 77 -8.74 2.45 13.18
N VAL A 78 -7.46 2.48 13.58
CA VAL A 78 -7.00 1.79 14.80
C VAL A 78 -7.77 2.27 16.04
N TYR A 79 -8.11 3.56 16.13
CA TYR A 79 -8.95 4.08 17.21
C TYR A 79 -10.44 3.73 17.08
N LEU A 80 -10.95 3.63 15.86
CA LEU A 80 -12.34 3.23 15.60
C LEU A 80 -12.60 1.76 15.94
N TYR A 81 -11.60 0.89 15.78
CA TYR A 81 -11.79 -0.57 15.89
C TYR A 81 -12.28 -1.02 17.28
N PRO A 82 -11.68 -0.59 18.41
CA PRO A 82 -12.16 -0.97 19.74
C PRO A 82 -13.58 -0.47 20.02
N LEU A 83 -13.90 0.75 19.59
CA LEU A 83 -15.23 1.33 19.74
C LEU A 83 -16.28 0.55 18.93
N ALA A 84 -15.93 0.15 17.71
CA ALA A 84 -16.78 -0.66 16.86
C ALA A 84 -17.04 -2.07 17.44
N VAL A 85 -16.01 -2.71 17.99
CA VAL A 85 -16.14 -4.04 18.62
C VAL A 85 -17.00 -3.99 19.90
N GLN A 86 -16.98 -2.88 20.63
CA GLN A 86 -17.72 -2.71 21.89
C GLN A 86 -19.07 -2.01 21.72
N LEU A 87 -19.47 -1.69 20.49
CA LEU A 87 -20.66 -0.90 20.19
C LEU A 87 -21.95 -1.53 20.76
N GLU A 88 -22.05 -2.87 20.73
CA GLU A 88 -23.19 -3.58 21.31
C GLU A 88 -23.31 -3.39 22.83
N ALA A 89 -22.18 -3.31 23.54
CA ALA A 89 -22.16 -3.12 24.99
C ALA A 89 -22.46 -1.67 25.39
N LEU A 90 -22.01 -0.71 24.57
CA LEU A 90 -22.21 0.73 24.82
C LEU A 90 -23.56 1.25 24.31
N GLY A 91 -24.22 0.55 23.38
CA GLY A 91 -25.52 0.90 22.83
C GLY A 91 -25.55 2.31 22.23
N TRP A 92 -26.58 3.09 22.58
CA TRP A 92 -26.78 4.46 22.06
C TRP A 92 -25.65 5.43 22.39
N PHE A 93 -24.98 5.24 23.54
CA PHE A 93 -23.85 6.08 23.92
C PHE A 93 -22.65 5.86 22.99
N GLY A 94 -22.32 4.59 22.72
CA GLY A 94 -21.23 4.24 21.79
C GLY A 94 -21.52 4.67 20.36
N LEU A 95 -22.79 4.62 19.94
CA LEU A 95 -23.21 5.12 18.63
C LEU A 95 -23.04 6.65 18.53
N GLY A 96 -23.36 7.39 19.59
CA GLY A 96 -23.13 8.83 19.65
C GLY A 96 -21.65 9.19 19.57
N GLU A 97 -20.80 8.50 20.33
CA GLU A 97 -19.35 8.69 20.31
C GLU A 97 -18.74 8.36 18.94
N LEU A 98 -19.19 7.27 18.30
CA LEU A 98 -18.78 6.89 16.95
C LEU A 98 -19.12 7.97 15.93
N LEU A 99 -20.34 8.49 15.97
CA LEU A 99 -20.78 9.55 15.06
C LEU A 99 -20.00 10.85 15.27
N VAL A 100 -19.73 11.24 16.53
CA VAL A 100 -18.94 12.43 16.83
C VAL A 100 -17.50 12.26 16.34
N PHE A 101 -16.89 11.11 16.59
CA PHE A 101 -15.53 10.82 16.14
C PHE A 101 -15.42 10.88 14.61
N VAL A 102 -16.28 10.13 13.91
CA VAL A 102 -16.34 10.15 12.43
C VAL A 102 -16.64 11.55 11.90
N GLY A 103 -17.49 12.31 12.58
CA GLY A 103 -17.79 13.70 12.23
C GLY A 103 -16.55 14.60 12.28
N ILE A 104 -15.74 14.49 13.34
CA ILE A 104 -14.48 15.23 13.48
C ILE A 104 -13.51 14.86 12.36
N LEU A 105 -13.36 13.55 12.07
CA LEU A 105 -12.52 13.08 10.96
C LEU A 105 -12.99 13.62 9.61
N GLY A 106 -14.30 13.61 9.37
CA GLY A 106 -14.91 14.15 8.17
C GLY A 106 -14.58 15.64 7.98
N VAL A 107 -14.63 16.43 9.06
CA VAL A 107 -14.25 17.86 9.01
C VAL A 107 -12.76 18.02 8.68
N ALA A 108 -11.87 17.25 9.32
CA ALA A 108 -10.44 17.29 9.04
C ALA A 108 -10.13 16.89 7.58
N TYR A 109 -10.77 15.85 7.07
CA TYR A 109 -10.63 15.39 5.70
C TYR A 109 -11.11 16.44 4.68
N ILE A 110 -12.29 17.03 4.89
CA ILE A 110 -12.82 18.10 4.05
C ILE A 110 -11.87 19.30 4.04
N TYR A 111 -11.29 19.67 5.20
CA TYR A 111 -10.32 20.76 5.28
C TYR A 111 -9.08 20.49 4.41
N VAL A 112 -8.49 19.29 4.53
CA VAL A 112 -7.31 18.88 3.75
C VAL A 112 -7.64 18.85 2.25
N TRP A 113 -8.82 18.36 1.88
CA TRP A 113 -9.28 18.34 0.51
C TRP A 113 -9.43 19.76 -0.06
N ARG A 114 -10.06 20.68 0.69
CA ARG A 114 -10.20 22.08 0.27
C ARG A 114 -8.86 22.81 0.16
N LYS A 115 -7.85 22.40 0.94
CA LYS A 115 -6.47 22.92 0.82
C LYS A 115 -5.69 22.38 -0.37
N GLY A 116 -6.25 21.46 -1.16
CA GLY A 116 -5.63 20.95 -2.37
C GLY A 116 -4.47 19.99 -2.11
N ALA A 117 -4.37 19.39 -0.92
CA ALA A 117 -3.35 18.38 -0.63
C ALA A 117 -3.49 17.12 -1.52
N LEU A 118 -4.67 16.94 -2.13
CA LEU A 118 -5.01 15.88 -3.06
C LEU A 118 -4.95 16.31 -4.54
N ASN A 119 -4.44 17.51 -4.84
CA ASN A 119 -4.30 17.96 -6.22
C ASN A 119 -3.05 17.33 -6.87
N TRP A 120 -3.28 16.63 -7.97
CA TRP A 120 -2.27 15.89 -8.73
C TRP A 120 -1.96 16.55 -10.09
N HIS A 121 -2.44 17.77 -10.27
CA HIS A 121 -2.29 18.58 -11.48
C HIS A 121 -1.51 19.86 -11.14
#